data_AF-A0A0F8ZIL9-F1
#
_entry.id   AF-A0A0F8ZIL9-F1
#
_cell.length_a   1.000
_cell.length_b   1.000
_cell.length_c   1.000
_cell.angle_alpha   90.00
_cell.angle_beta   90.00
_cell.angle_gamma   90.00
#
_symmetry.space_group_name_H-M   'P 1'
#
loop_
_entity.id
_entity.type
_entity.pdbx_description
1 polymer ?
#
loop_
_entity_poly.entity_id
_entity_poly.type
_entity_poly.pdbx_seq_one_letter_code
_entity_poly.pdbx_strand_id
1 'polypeptide(L)'
;SQLIEKLSSFQIYLTREKLGELCGKFLSSEEMTNWITKKYSSDKEDYLQEDWTWTCLTVLWERWYGHIPNFEMLDDKMQLGYHLRYDEKKYAEACDVWLGAWRDVVYLSEKGKFGSIDEFDDRFRGTQSLFNWCQDFEMELSNGGVHDKKYYGERIKYCEEFINLFPHEDQSVIGNMQRAIAESYF
;
A
#
# COMPACT_ATOMS: atom_id res chain seq x y z
N SER A 1 -25.13 11.13 1.64
CA SER A 1 -24.21 10.11 2.20
C SER A 1 -23.66 10.72 3.45
N GLN A 2 -23.76 10.05 4.61
CA GLN A 2 -23.39 10.63 5.90
C GLN A 2 -21.96 11.21 5.91
N LEU A 3 -21.01 10.59 5.18
CA LEU A 3 -19.63 11.10 5.05
C LEU A 3 -19.54 12.41 4.25
N ILE A 4 -20.31 12.55 3.18
CA ILE A 4 -20.35 13.79 2.37
C ILE A 4 -21.02 14.92 3.15
N GLU A 5 -22.07 14.61 3.90
CA GLU A 5 -22.73 15.56 4.80
C GLU A 5 -21.77 16.01 5.92
N LYS A 6 -20.98 15.08 6.47
CA LYS A 6 -19.93 15.39 7.46
C LYS A 6 -18.84 16.31 6.88
N LEU A 7 -18.33 16.01 5.68
CA LEU A 7 -17.38 16.91 4.99
C LEU A 7 -17.99 18.29 4.71
N SER A 8 -19.26 18.33 4.31
CA SER A 8 -19.97 19.60 4.06
C SER A 8 -20.11 20.44 5.34
N SER A 9 -20.27 19.80 6.51
CA SER A 9 -20.28 20.50 7.81
C SER A 9 -18.95 21.17 8.15
N PHE A 10 -17.85 20.73 7.52
CA PHE A 10 -16.52 21.31 7.60
C PHE A 10 -16.23 22.29 6.45
N GLN A 11 -17.26 22.70 5.71
CA GLN A 11 -17.15 23.54 4.51
C GLN A 11 -16.33 22.92 3.37
N ILE A 12 -16.14 21.59 3.40
CA ILE A 12 -15.48 20.82 2.34
C ILE A 12 -16.56 20.25 1.42
N TYR A 13 -16.75 20.91 0.28
CA TYR A 13 -17.72 20.50 -0.73
C TYR A 13 -17.03 19.69 -1.84
N LEU A 14 -17.17 18.37 -1.76
CA LEU A 14 -16.64 17.44 -2.76
C LEU A 14 -17.76 16.67 -3.45
N THR A 15 -17.72 16.63 -4.78
CA THR A 15 -18.52 15.68 -5.56
C THR A 15 -17.76 14.37 -5.71
N ARG A 16 -18.48 13.31 -6.11
CA ARG A 16 -17.85 12.01 -6.39
C ARG A 16 -16.81 12.14 -7.50
N GLU A 17 -17.16 12.82 -8.60
CA GLU A 17 -16.28 13.06 -9.74
C GLU A 17 -15.02 13.79 -9.30
N LYS A 18 -15.18 14.83 -8.47
CA LYS A 18 -14.04 15.59 -7.96
C LYS A 18 -13.14 14.73 -7.07
N LEU A 19 -13.72 13.89 -6.22
CA LEU A 19 -12.95 12.95 -5.41
C LEU A 19 -12.14 12.01 -6.31
N GLY A 20 -12.74 11.46 -7.38
CA GLY A 20 -12.03 10.61 -8.34
C GLY A 20 -10.82 11.29 -8.98
N GLU A 21 -10.94 12.58 -9.35
CA GLU A 21 -9.78 13.35 -9.83
C GLU A 21 -8.67 13.49 -8.79
N LEU A 22 -9.02 13.61 -7.51
CA LEU A 22 -8.06 13.75 -6.41
C LEU A 22 -7.40 12.39 -6.09
N CYS A 23 -8.17 11.29 -6.11
CA CYS A 23 -7.63 9.92 -5.98
C CYS A 23 -6.57 9.65 -7.06
N GLY A 24 -6.76 10.17 -8.28
CA GLY A 24 -5.75 10.07 -9.34
C GLY A 24 -4.48 10.89 -9.13
N LYS A 25 -4.48 11.88 -8.22
CA LYS A 25 -3.38 12.82 -7.99
C LYS A 25 -2.57 12.56 -6.73
N PHE A 26 -3.22 12.08 -5.67
CA PHE A 26 -2.58 11.85 -4.38
C PHE A 26 -2.22 10.37 -4.20
N LEU A 27 -1.24 10.10 -3.33
CA LEU A 27 -0.85 8.74 -2.96
C LEU A 27 -1.53 8.29 -1.67
N SER A 28 -1.96 9.22 -0.83
CA SER A 28 -2.69 8.92 0.41
C SER A 28 -3.86 9.86 0.66
N SER A 29 -4.78 9.42 1.50
CA SER A 29 -5.87 10.23 2.01
C SER A 29 -5.35 11.32 2.95
N GLU A 30 -4.24 11.07 3.66
CA GLU A 30 -3.56 12.06 4.50
C GLU A 30 -3.04 13.24 3.65
N GLU A 31 -2.37 12.97 2.54
CA GLU A 31 -1.88 14.00 1.61
C GLU A 31 -3.03 14.83 1.04
N MET A 32 -4.12 14.15 0.65
CA MET A 32 -5.31 14.80 0.14
C MET A 32 -5.94 15.70 1.20
N THR A 33 -6.03 15.22 2.45
CA THR A 33 -6.56 15.97 3.59
C THR A 33 -5.74 17.23 3.80
N ASN A 34 -4.42 17.09 3.92
CA ASN A 34 -3.47 18.19 4.04
C ASN A 34 -3.63 19.24 2.93
N TRP A 35 -3.88 18.81 1.69
CA TRP A 35 -4.11 19.72 0.58
C TRP A 35 -5.46 20.45 0.67
N ILE A 36 -6.53 19.73 1.03
CA ILE A 36 -7.87 20.30 1.18
C ILE A 36 -7.90 21.29 2.35
N THR A 37 -7.36 20.93 3.52
CA THR A 37 -7.35 21.80 4.70
C THR A 37 -6.58 23.09 4.43
N LYS A 38 -5.41 23.02 3.79
CA LYS A 38 -4.65 24.21 3.36
C LYS A 38 -5.40 25.09 2.36
N LYS A 39 -6.26 24.50 1.53
CA LYS A 39 -6.98 25.21 0.48
C LYS A 39 -8.28 25.85 0.96
N TYR A 40 -8.98 25.22 1.90
CA TYR A 40 -10.33 25.59 2.29
C TYR A 40 -10.47 26.06 3.74
N SER A 41 -9.52 25.74 4.63
CA SER A 41 -9.56 26.19 6.03
C SER A 41 -8.66 27.41 6.25
N SER A 42 -9.25 28.50 6.75
CA SER A 42 -8.50 29.68 7.22
C SER A 42 -7.94 29.50 8.64
N ASP A 43 -8.54 28.60 9.43
CA ASP A 43 -8.13 28.30 10.80
C ASP A 43 -7.38 26.97 10.84
N LYS A 44 -6.11 27.04 11.26
CA LYS A 44 -5.11 25.97 11.14
C LYS A 44 -5.07 24.98 12.32
N GLU A 45 -6.03 25.00 13.24
CA GLU A 45 -5.83 24.39 14.57
C GLU A 45 -6.91 23.41 15.06
N ASP A 46 -7.92 23.06 14.25
CA ASP A 46 -8.88 22.01 14.65
C ASP A 46 -8.39 20.62 14.21
N TYR A 47 -7.55 20.00 15.03
CA TYR A 47 -7.08 18.62 14.84
C TYR A 47 -8.23 17.61 14.71
N LEU A 48 -9.36 17.81 15.39
CA LEU A 48 -10.50 16.90 15.27
C LEU A 48 -11.14 17.01 13.88
N GLN A 49 -11.25 18.22 13.34
CA GLN A 49 -11.72 18.42 11.97
C GLN A 49 -10.79 17.74 10.95
N GLU A 50 -9.47 17.81 11.15
CA GLU A 50 -8.49 17.16 10.29
C GLU A 50 -8.63 15.62 10.33
N ASP A 51 -8.69 15.03 11.52
CA ASP A 51 -8.87 13.57 11.70
C ASP A 51 -10.18 13.07 11.06
N TRP A 52 -11.28 13.80 11.27
CA TRP A 52 -12.56 13.44 10.66
C TRP A 52 -12.55 13.61 9.15
N THR A 53 -11.83 14.61 8.62
CA THR A 53 -11.68 14.83 7.18
C THR A 53 -10.91 13.67 6.56
N TRP A 54 -9.76 13.30 7.15
CA TRP A 54 -8.96 12.16 6.72
C TRP A 54 -9.79 10.88 6.73
N THR A 55 -10.45 10.56 7.85
CA THR A 55 -11.31 9.38 7.97
C THR A 55 -12.40 9.34 6.88
N CYS A 56 -13.09 10.47 6.64
CA CYS A 56 -14.11 10.52 5.60
C CYS A 56 -13.55 10.28 4.20
N LEU A 57 -12.39 10.86 3.89
CA LEU A 57 -11.74 10.71 2.59
C LEU A 57 -11.22 9.29 2.37
N THR A 58 -10.61 8.67 3.38
CA THR A 58 -10.16 7.28 3.34
C THR A 58 -11.31 6.33 3.00
N VAL A 59 -12.40 6.40 3.78
CA VAL A 59 -13.58 5.52 3.57
C VAL A 59 -14.26 5.79 2.22
N LEU A 60 -14.35 7.05 1.79
CA LEU A 60 -14.94 7.38 0.49
C LEU A 60 -14.06 6.90 -0.67
N TRP A 61 -12.74 7.01 -0.55
CA TRP A 61 -11.79 6.52 -1.54
C TRP A 61 -11.93 5.00 -1.69
N GLU A 62 -11.86 4.24 -0.60
CA GLU A 62 -12.07 2.79 -0.61
C GLU A 62 -13.40 2.40 -1.25
N ARG A 63 -14.47 3.05 -0.82
CA ARG A 63 -15.81 2.65 -1.25
C ARG A 63 -16.09 2.99 -2.71
N TRP A 64 -15.59 4.11 -3.22
CA TRP A 64 -15.95 4.59 -4.57
C TRP A 64 -14.86 4.37 -5.61
N TYR A 65 -13.62 4.30 -5.17
CA TYR A 65 -12.41 4.28 -5.97
C TYR A 65 -11.39 3.26 -5.46
N GLY A 66 -11.81 2.20 -4.75
CA GLY A 66 -10.91 1.15 -4.23
C GLY A 66 -10.13 0.35 -5.27
N HIS A 67 -10.38 0.59 -6.57
CA HIS A 67 -9.53 0.11 -7.67
C HIS A 67 -8.31 1.00 -7.92
N ILE A 68 -8.23 2.16 -7.29
CA ILE A 68 -7.09 3.09 -7.29
C ILE A 68 -6.44 2.96 -5.90
N PRO A 69 -5.34 2.21 -5.77
CA PRO A 69 -4.64 2.06 -4.49
C PRO A 69 -4.20 3.40 -3.91
N ASN A 70 -4.19 3.47 -2.58
CA ASN A 70 -3.55 4.51 -1.79
C ASN A 70 -2.73 3.87 -0.66
N PHE A 71 -1.96 4.68 0.06
CA PHE A 71 -1.12 4.18 1.14
C PHE A 71 -1.91 3.56 2.30
N GLU A 72 -3.07 4.10 2.67
CA GLU A 72 -3.87 3.52 3.74
C GLU A 72 -4.34 2.08 3.38
N MET A 73 -4.83 1.87 2.15
CA MET A 73 -5.21 0.55 1.65
C MET A 73 -4.04 -0.42 1.56
N LEU A 74 -2.86 0.08 1.17
CA LEU A 74 -1.65 -0.72 1.12
C LEU A 74 -1.28 -1.19 2.54
N ASP A 75 -1.24 -0.28 3.51
CA ASP A 75 -0.93 -0.61 4.90
C ASP A 75 -1.94 -1.61 5.47
N ASP A 76 -3.23 -1.42 5.22
CA ASP A 76 -4.28 -2.36 5.62
C ASP A 76 -4.06 -3.77 5.05
N LYS A 77 -3.67 -3.89 3.78
CA LYS A 77 -3.35 -5.19 3.17
C LYS A 77 -2.08 -5.79 3.76
N MET A 78 -1.04 -4.98 4.03
CA MET A 78 0.17 -5.44 4.70
C MET A 78 -0.17 -6.01 6.09
N GLN A 79 -0.93 -5.26 6.90
CA GLN A 79 -1.33 -5.68 8.25
C GLN A 79 -2.26 -6.89 8.25
N LEU A 80 -3.13 -7.01 7.25
CA LEU A 80 -4.00 -8.16 7.08
C LEU A 80 -3.18 -9.44 6.83
N GLY A 81 -2.16 -9.40 5.98
CA GLY A 81 -1.31 -10.58 5.76
C GLY A 81 -0.51 -10.97 7.01
N TYR A 82 -0.02 -9.99 7.80
CA TYR A 82 0.57 -10.30 9.11
C TYR A 82 -0.41 -10.96 10.07
N HIS A 83 -1.67 -10.52 10.09
CA HIS A 83 -2.71 -11.18 10.88
C HIS A 83 -3.00 -12.61 10.41
N LEU A 84 -3.02 -12.83 9.10
CA LEU A 84 -3.36 -14.14 8.50
C LEU A 84 -2.24 -15.16 8.70
N ARG A 85 -0.96 -14.77 8.57
CA ARG A 85 0.19 -15.70 8.71
C ARG A 85 0.34 -16.32 10.09
N TYR A 86 -0.33 -15.80 11.13
CA TYR A 86 -0.34 -16.43 12.46
C TYR A 86 -1.18 -17.71 12.54
N ASP A 87 -2.07 -17.95 11.57
CA ASP A 87 -2.85 -19.18 11.46
C ASP A 87 -2.24 -20.06 10.36
N GLU A 88 -1.65 -21.20 10.74
CA GLU A 88 -1.01 -22.15 9.81
C GLU A 88 -1.95 -22.64 8.70
N LYS A 89 -3.27 -22.55 8.88
CA LYS A 89 -4.27 -22.94 7.86
C LYS A 89 -4.54 -21.84 6.84
N LYS A 90 -4.00 -20.64 7.05
CA LYS A 90 -4.27 -19.45 6.24
C LYS A 90 -3.07 -18.97 5.43
N TYR A 91 -2.02 -19.78 5.30
CA TYR A 91 -0.84 -19.46 4.46
C TYR A 91 -1.25 -18.97 3.06
N ALA A 92 -2.24 -19.62 2.44
CA ALA A 92 -2.70 -19.26 1.10
C ALA A 92 -3.37 -17.87 1.08
N GLU A 93 -4.22 -17.58 2.08
CA GLU A 93 -4.88 -16.28 2.21
C GLU A 93 -3.85 -15.16 2.50
N ALA A 94 -2.85 -15.44 3.35
CA ALA A 94 -1.77 -14.50 3.64
C ALA A 94 -0.95 -14.17 2.38
N CYS A 95 -0.53 -15.20 1.64
CA CYS A 95 0.17 -15.04 0.37
C CYS A 95 -0.66 -14.25 -0.65
N ASP A 96 -1.94 -14.59 -0.82
CA ASP A 96 -2.81 -13.97 -1.82
C ASP A 96 -3.08 -12.49 -1.49
N VAL A 97 -3.23 -12.14 -0.21
CA VAL A 97 -3.37 -10.76 0.25
C VAL A 97 -2.09 -9.96 -0.01
N TRP A 98 -0.92 -10.51 0.32
CA TRP A 98 0.35 -9.82 0.09
C TRP A 98 0.74 -9.74 -1.39
N LEU A 99 0.33 -10.69 -2.23
CA LEU A 99 0.39 -10.54 -3.69
C LEU A 99 -0.47 -9.36 -4.17
N GLY A 100 -1.64 -9.15 -3.55
CA GLY A 100 -2.46 -7.96 -3.76
C GLY A 100 -1.76 -6.68 -3.32
N ALA A 101 -1.13 -6.67 -2.14
CA ALA A 101 -0.35 -5.53 -1.63
C ALA A 101 0.83 -5.20 -2.54
N TRP A 102 1.54 -6.20 -3.07
CA TRP A 102 2.65 -5.97 -3.99
C TRP A 102 2.22 -5.27 -5.28
N ARG A 103 1.06 -5.63 -5.84
CA ARG A 103 0.50 -4.92 -7.01
C ARG A 103 0.22 -3.45 -6.70
N ASP A 104 -0.24 -3.15 -5.48
CA ASP A 104 -0.42 -1.78 -5.03
C ASP A 104 0.93 -1.05 -4.89
N VAL A 105 1.97 -1.71 -4.36
CA VAL A 105 3.34 -1.16 -4.30
C VAL A 105 3.83 -0.78 -5.69
N VAL A 106 3.73 -1.69 -6.66
CA VAL A 106 4.14 -1.42 -8.05
C VAL A 106 3.40 -0.20 -8.62
N TYR A 107 2.07 -0.18 -8.48
CA TYR A 107 1.24 0.94 -8.94
C TYR A 107 1.63 2.28 -8.28
N LEU A 108 1.83 2.27 -6.96
CA LEU A 108 2.18 3.46 -6.19
C LEU A 108 3.60 3.93 -6.47
N SER A 109 4.55 3.03 -6.72
CA SER A 109 5.90 3.34 -7.18
C SER A 109 5.90 4.04 -8.53
N GLU A 110 5.13 3.54 -9.50
CA GLU A 110 4.99 4.19 -10.81
C GLU A 110 4.32 5.57 -10.70
N LYS A 111 3.26 5.67 -9.90
CA LYS A 111 2.51 6.92 -9.70
C LYS A 111 3.32 7.97 -8.96
N GLY A 112 4.04 7.57 -7.90
CA GLY A 112 4.90 8.40 -7.08
C GLY A 112 6.27 8.68 -7.70
N LYS A 113 6.65 7.90 -8.72
CA LYS A 113 7.98 7.90 -9.36
C LYS A 113 9.10 7.62 -8.37
N PHE A 114 8.88 6.67 -7.47
CA PHE A 114 9.90 6.22 -6.52
C PHE A 114 10.91 5.33 -7.25
N GLY A 115 12.20 5.69 -7.15
CA GLY A 115 13.32 4.96 -7.73
C GLY A 115 14.01 4.00 -6.76
N SER A 116 13.67 4.06 -5.48
CA SER A 116 14.16 3.19 -4.41
C SER A 116 13.10 2.92 -3.35
N ILE A 117 13.36 1.89 -2.53
CA ILE A 117 12.56 1.58 -1.35
C ILE A 117 12.64 2.71 -0.33
N ASP A 118 13.82 3.31 -0.14
CA ASP A 118 13.98 4.44 0.80
C ASP A 118 13.09 5.62 0.42
N GLU A 119 13.02 5.98 -0.86
CA GLU A 119 12.13 7.06 -1.34
C GLU A 119 10.65 6.72 -1.14
N PHE A 120 10.28 5.44 -1.33
CA PHE A 120 8.93 4.96 -1.06
C PHE A 120 8.61 5.07 0.44
N ASP A 121 9.48 4.56 1.30
CA ASP A 121 9.28 4.49 2.76
C ASP A 121 9.24 5.87 3.42
N ASP A 122 10.08 6.80 2.96
CA ASP A 122 10.08 8.20 3.41
C ASP A 122 8.70 8.86 3.24
N ARG A 123 7.97 8.44 2.19
CA ARG A 123 6.65 8.97 1.85
C ARG A 123 5.49 8.13 2.42
N PHE A 124 5.61 6.80 2.39
CA PHE A 124 4.57 5.85 2.79
C PHE A 124 4.28 5.93 4.28
N ARG A 125 5.32 5.89 5.13
CA ARG A 125 5.22 5.96 6.60
C ARG A 125 4.13 5.07 7.21
N GLY A 126 3.90 3.90 6.61
CA GLY A 126 2.95 2.90 7.09
C GLY A 126 3.38 2.24 8.40
N THR A 127 2.57 1.30 8.87
CA THR A 127 2.83 0.56 10.11
C THR A 127 4.11 -0.29 10.00
N GLN A 128 4.43 -0.78 8.79
CA GLN A 128 5.68 -1.44 8.47
C GLN A 128 6.41 -0.69 7.36
N SER A 129 7.74 -0.70 7.39
CA SER A 129 8.53 -0.25 6.24
C SER A 129 8.42 -1.26 5.10
N LEU A 130 8.35 -0.77 3.88
CA LEU A 130 8.39 -1.56 2.66
C LEU A 130 9.65 -2.42 2.61
N PHE A 131 10.79 -1.89 3.06
CA PHE A 131 12.04 -2.64 3.17
C PHE A 131 11.88 -3.95 3.95
N ASN A 132 11.33 -3.87 5.17
CA ASN A 132 11.15 -5.04 6.03
C ASN A 132 10.05 -5.95 5.48
N TRP A 133 8.95 -5.36 5.04
CA TRP A 133 7.81 -6.12 4.53
C TRP A 133 8.16 -6.93 3.28
N CYS A 134 9.02 -6.43 2.39
CA CYS A 134 9.45 -7.17 1.20
C CYS A 134 10.18 -8.47 1.54
N GLN A 135 11.02 -8.47 2.57
CA GLN A 135 11.71 -9.67 3.04
C GLN A 135 10.72 -10.65 3.70
N ASP A 136 9.77 -10.14 4.50
CA ASP A 136 8.71 -10.96 5.09
C ASP A 136 7.81 -11.60 4.02
N PHE A 137 7.46 -10.84 2.98
CA PHE A 137 6.61 -11.31 1.90
C PHE A 137 7.29 -12.41 1.08
N GLU A 138 8.56 -12.20 0.74
CA GLU A 138 9.40 -13.19 0.09
C GLU A 138 9.41 -14.52 0.87
N MET A 139 9.62 -14.44 2.18
CA MET A 139 9.65 -15.60 3.07
C MET A 139 8.29 -16.29 3.15
N GLU A 140 7.20 -15.52 3.21
CA GLU A 140 5.86 -16.08 3.26
C GLU A 140 5.50 -16.82 1.98
N LEU A 141 5.89 -16.33 0.79
CA LEU A 141 5.73 -17.08 -0.46
C LEU A 141 6.55 -18.38 -0.46
N SER A 142 7.75 -18.37 0.15
CA SER A 142 8.57 -19.57 0.33
C SER A 142 7.86 -20.60 1.22
N ASN A 143 7.32 -20.15 2.36
CA ASN A 143 6.54 -20.99 3.28
C ASN A 143 5.28 -21.55 2.60
N GLY A 144 4.55 -20.69 1.87
CA GLY A 144 3.40 -21.11 1.08
C GLY A 144 3.77 -22.15 0.02
N GLY A 145 4.96 -22.04 -0.58
CA GLY A 145 5.49 -22.97 -1.57
C GLY A 145 5.66 -24.40 -1.06
N VAL A 146 5.97 -24.56 0.24
CA VAL A 146 6.07 -25.87 0.90
C VAL A 146 4.72 -26.61 0.86
N HIS A 147 3.61 -25.87 0.95
CA HIS A 147 2.27 -26.42 0.97
C HIS A 147 1.63 -26.46 -0.43
N ASP A 148 1.87 -25.44 -1.26
CA ASP A 148 1.38 -25.33 -2.63
C ASP A 148 2.46 -24.72 -3.53
N LYS A 149 3.00 -25.54 -4.43
CA LYS A 149 4.09 -25.17 -5.34
C LYS A 149 3.79 -23.96 -6.23
N LYS A 150 2.52 -23.56 -6.40
CA LYS A 150 2.19 -22.33 -7.15
C LYS A 150 2.89 -21.10 -6.54
N TYR A 151 3.08 -21.07 -5.21
CA TYR A 151 3.67 -19.93 -4.51
C TYR A 151 5.18 -19.82 -4.73
N TYR A 152 5.89 -20.89 -5.09
CA TYR A 152 7.26 -20.76 -5.61
C TYR A 152 7.28 -20.03 -6.96
N GLY A 153 6.30 -20.29 -7.83
CA GLY A 153 6.14 -19.54 -9.07
C GLY A 153 5.84 -18.05 -8.83
N GLU A 154 5.02 -17.75 -7.83
CA GLU A 154 4.75 -16.36 -7.44
C GLU A 154 5.95 -15.69 -6.76
N ARG A 155 6.73 -16.41 -5.93
CA ARG A 155 8.00 -15.94 -5.35
C ARG A 155 8.99 -15.52 -6.43
N ILE A 156 9.15 -16.33 -7.47
CA ILE A 156 10.03 -16.01 -8.61
C ILE A 156 9.59 -14.71 -9.28
N LYS A 157 8.31 -14.61 -9.66
CA LYS A 157 7.78 -13.40 -10.32
C LYS A 157 7.96 -12.16 -9.46
N TYR A 158 7.62 -12.26 -8.17
CA TYR A 158 7.79 -11.19 -7.21
C TYR A 158 9.25 -10.72 -7.15
N CYS A 159 10.21 -11.63 -6.97
CA CYS A 159 11.62 -11.29 -6.88
C CYS A 159 12.15 -10.67 -8.19
N GLU A 160 11.73 -11.15 -9.36
CA GLU A 160 12.09 -10.58 -10.66
C GLU A 160 11.52 -9.16 -10.82
N GLU A 161 10.24 -8.96 -10.47
CA GLU A 161 9.59 -7.65 -10.49
C GLU A 161 10.27 -6.68 -9.52
N PHE A 162 10.62 -7.13 -8.31
CA PHE A 162 11.32 -6.32 -7.32
C PHE A 162 12.67 -5.82 -7.85
N ILE A 163 13.48 -6.71 -8.44
CA ILE A 163 14.79 -6.35 -9.00
C ILE A 163 14.64 -5.33 -10.15
N ASN A 164 13.59 -5.47 -10.96
CA ASN A 164 13.33 -4.55 -12.06
C ASN A 164 12.80 -3.20 -11.58
N LEU A 165 11.97 -3.19 -10.53
CA LEU A 165 11.39 -1.98 -9.96
C LEU A 165 12.44 -1.15 -9.21
N PHE A 166 13.35 -1.81 -8.50
CA PHE A 166 14.38 -1.16 -7.68
C PHE A 166 15.80 -1.66 -8.04
N PRO A 167 16.31 -1.38 -9.26
CA PRO A 167 17.56 -1.94 -9.75
C PRO A 167 18.82 -1.40 -9.07
N HIS A 168 18.68 -0.36 -8.24
CA HIS A 168 19.77 0.33 -7.57
C HIS A 168 19.79 0.11 -6.05
N GLU A 169 18.96 -0.82 -5.55
CA GLU A 169 19.01 -1.24 -4.15
C GLU A 169 20.35 -1.87 -3.78
N ASP A 170 20.58 -1.95 -2.47
CA ASP A 170 21.79 -2.55 -1.94
C ASP A 170 22.01 -3.98 -2.50
N GLN A 171 23.25 -4.30 -2.82
CA GLN A 171 23.62 -5.58 -3.43
C GLN A 171 23.25 -6.78 -2.54
N SER A 172 23.18 -6.60 -1.23
CA SER A 172 22.69 -7.64 -0.32
C SER A 172 21.20 -7.93 -0.51
N VAL A 173 20.38 -6.90 -0.71
CA VAL A 173 18.94 -7.02 -0.94
C VAL A 173 18.68 -7.67 -2.30
N ILE A 174 19.33 -7.18 -3.36
CA ILE A 174 19.24 -7.77 -4.70
C ILE A 174 19.75 -9.22 -4.69
N GLY A 175 20.86 -9.48 -4.00
CA GLY A 175 21.41 -10.83 -3.86
C GLY A 175 20.48 -11.79 -3.12
N ASN A 176 19.73 -11.31 -2.13
CA ASN A 176 18.70 -12.12 -1.45
C ASN A 176 17.56 -12.49 -2.40
N MET A 177 17.05 -11.55 -3.19
CA MET A 177 16.00 -11.81 -4.19
C MET A 177 16.48 -12.79 -5.27
N GLN A 178 17.72 -12.66 -5.75
CA GLN A 178 18.31 -13.59 -6.71
C GLN A 178 18.46 -15.01 -6.13
N ARG A 179 18.86 -15.11 -4.85
CA ARG A 179 18.94 -16.41 -4.16
C ARG A 179 17.55 -17.03 -4.00
N ALA A 180 16.56 -16.23 -3.63
CA ALA A 180 15.17 -16.66 -3.49
C ALA A 180 14.60 -17.23 -4.80
N ILE A 181 14.92 -16.61 -5.94
CA ILE A 181 14.59 -17.14 -7.27
C ILE A 181 15.22 -18.53 -7.46
N ALA A 182 16.53 -18.65 -7.22
CA ALA A 182 17.25 -19.90 -7.41
C ALA A 182 16.70 -21.03 -6.51
N GLU A 183 16.46 -20.74 -5.24
CA GLU A 183 15.90 -21.68 -4.27
C GLU A 183 14.49 -22.15 -4.65
N SER A 184 13.69 -21.30 -5.31
CA SER A 184 12.31 -21.64 -5.70
C SER A 184 12.22 -22.67 -6.83
N TYR A 185 13.33 -22.99 -7.50
CA TYR A 185 13.39 -24.02 -8.56
C TYR A 185 13.72 -25.44 -8.05
N PHE A 186 14.19 -25.59 -6.80
CA PHE A 186 14.68 -26.85 -6.24
C PHE A 186 13.81 -27.32 -5.06
#